data_AF-A0A6J0DDT9-F1
#
_entry.id   AF-A0A6J0DDT9-F1
#
_cell.length_a   1.000
_cell.length_b   1.000
_cell.length_c   1.000
_cell.angle_alpha   90.00
_cell.angle_beta   90.00
_cell.angle_gamma   90.00
#
_symmetry.space_group_name_H-M   'P 1'
#
loop_
_entity.id
_entity.type
_entity.pdbx_description
1 polymer ?
#
loop_
_entity_poly.entity_id
_entity_poly.type
_entity_poly.pdbx_seq_one_letter_code
_entity_poly.pdbx_strand_id
1 'polypeptide(L)'
;MRFKTTAKDGLLLWRGDSPLRPNSDFISLGLRDGALVFSYNLGSGVASIMVNGSFSDGRWHRVKAVRDGQSGKITVDDYGARTGKSPGMMRQLNINGALYVGGMKEIALHTNRQYMRGLVGCISHFTLSTDYHISLVEDAVDGKNINTCGAK
;
A
#
# COMPACT_ATOMS: atom_id res chain seq x y z
N MET A 1 0.86 9.85 0.04
CA MET A 1 2.24 9.29 0.08
C MET A 1 2.96 9.69 -1.20
N ARG A 2 4.26 9.94 -1.15
CA ARG A 2 5.13 9.99 -2.33
C ARG A 2 6.08 8.79 -2.32
N PHE A 3 6.36 8.23 -3.49
CA PHE A 3 7.32 7.13 -3.64
C PHE A 3 8.19 7.33 -4.88
N LYS A 4 9.36 6.67 -4.90
CA LYS A 4 10.31 6.65 -6.03
C LYS A 4 10.94 5.27 -6.14
N THR A 5 10.96 4.67 -7.32
CA THR A 5 11.51 3.31 -7.53
C THR A 5 11.82 3.07 -9.00
N THR A 6 12.71 2.12 -9.28
CA THR A 6 12.93 1.52 -10.60
C THR A 6 12.42 0.08 -10.68
N ALA A 7 12.00 -0.50 -9.55
CA ALA A 7 11.42 -1.84 -9.48
C ALA A 7 9.93 -1.81 -9.86
N LYS A 8 9.50 -2.81 -10.64
CA LYS A 8 8.11 -3.00 -11.07
C LYS A 8 7.21 -3.65 -10.02
N ASP A 9 7.81 -4.30 -9.02
CA ASP A 9 7.10 -4.97 -7.93
C ASP A 9 7.64 -4.52 -6.59
N GLY A 10 6.75 -4.24 -5.64
CA GLY A 10 7.13 -3.85 -4.30
C GLY A 10 5.95 -3.42 -3.44
N LEU A 11 5.87 -3.97 -2.24
CA LEU A 11 4.89 -3.57 -1.25
C LEU A 11 5.23 -2.17 -0.70
N LEU A 12 4.29 -1.22 -0.81
CA LEU A 12 4.42 0.13 -0.25
C LEU A 12 3.81 0.24 1.14
N LEU A 13 2.65 -0.37 1.35
CA LEU A 13 1.91 -0.31 2.60
C LEU A 13 1.13 -1.60 2.81
N TRP A 14 1.15 -2.12 4.03
CA TRP A 14 0.35 -3.27 4.44
C TRP A 14 -0.19 -3.12 5.85
N ARG A 15 -1.46 -3.47 6.02
CA ARG A 15 -2.04 -3.77 7.32
C ARG A 15 -3.12 -4.83 7.14
N GLY A 16 -3.06 -5.90 7.92
CA GLY A 16 -4.01 -6.99 7.83
C GLY A 16 -3.65 -8.09 8.82
N ASP A 17 -4.56 -9.05 8.98
CA ASP A 17 -4.35 -10.18 9.87
C ASP A 17 -3.17 -11.06 9.40
N SER A 18 -2.52 -11.69 10.37
CA SER A 18 -1.51 -12.70 10.12
C SER A 18 -1.79 -13.94 10.97
N PRO A 19 -1.92 -15.15 10.35
CA PRO A 19 -1.86 -15.42 8.92
C PRO A 19 -3.11 -14.92 8.16
N LEU A 20 -2.93 -14.50 6.92
CA LEU A 20 -4.03 -14.02 6.07
C LEU A 20 -4.91 -15.19 5.60
N ARG A 21 -6.18 -15.20 5.98
CA ARG A 21 -7.21 -16.12 5.50
C ARG A 21 -8.02 -15.49 4.37
N PRO A 22 -8.80 -16.25 3.57
CA PRO A 22 -9.59 -15.69 2.47
C PRO A 22 -10.58 -14.59 2.89
N ASN A 23 -11.07 -14.64 4.13
CA ASN A 23 -11.98 -13.67 4.74
C ASN A 23 -11.27 -12.75 5.74
N SER A 24 -9.94 -12.77 5.80
CA SER A 24 -9.20 -11.83 6.66
C SER A 24 -9.27 -10.43 6.08
N ASP A 25 -9.46 -9.48 6.99
CA ASP A 25 -9.44 -8.07 6.65
C ASP A 25 -8.00 -7.63 6.40
N PHE A 26 -7.83 -6.85 5.34
CA PHE A 26 -6.56 -6.20 5.06
C PHE A 26 -6.77 -4.95 4.21
N ILE A 27 -5.74 -4.10 4.21
CA ILE A 27 -5.58 -2.98 3.31
C ILE A 27 -4.12 -2.89 2.89
N SER A 28 -3.90 -2.66 1.59
CA SER A 28 -2.58 -2.65 1.01
C SER A 28 -2.47 -1.65 -0.14
N LEU A 29 -1.26 -1.16 -0.33
CA LEU A 29 -0.84 -0.39 -1.49
C LEU A 29 0.50 -0.93 -1.96
N GLY A 30 0.67 -1.13 -3.26
CA GLY A 30 1.94 -1.58 -3.80
C GLY A 30 1.98 -1.58 -5.31
N LEU A 31 3.17 -1.87 -5.84
CA LEU A 31 3.42 -2.07 -7.25
C LEU A 31 3.32 -3.56 -7.59
N ARG A 32 2.62 -3.87 -8.69
CA ARG A 32 2.59 -5.20 -9.32
C ARG A 32 2.70 -5.03 -10.83
N ASP A 33 3.71 -5.63 -11.43
CA ASP A 33 4.00 -5.54 -12.87
C ASP A 33 4.09 -4.09 -13.40
N GLY A 34 4.54 -3.15 -12.55
CA GLY A 34 4.67 -1.72 -12.85
C GLY A 34 3.40 -0.90 -12.64
N ALA A 35 2.25 -1.53 -12.36
CA ALA A 35 1.00 -0.85 -12.05
C ALA A 35 0.88 -0.61 -10.54
N LEU A 36 0.29 0.53 -10.15
CA LEU A 36 -0.08 0.75 -8.76
C LEU A 36 -1.41 0.09 -8.44
N VAL A 37 -1.43 -0.65 -7.33
CA VAL A 37 -2.59 -1.41 -6.87
C VAL A 37 -2.94 -1.01 -5.45
N PHE A 38 -4.15 -0.48 -5.29
CA PHE A 38 -4.81 -0.35 -3.99
C PHE A 38 -5.77 -1.51 -3.79
N SER A 39 -5.53 -2.33 -2.76
CA SER A 39 -6.32 -3.54 -2.52
C SER A 39 -6.70 -3.69 -1.06
N TYR A 40 -7.93 -4.13 -0.82
CA TYR A 40 -8.46 -4.36 0.52
C TYR A 40 -9.50 -5.47 0.51
N ASN A 41 -9.62 -6.16 1.64
CA ASN A 41 -10.70 -7.11 1.93
C ASN A 41 -11.37 -6.70 3.24
N LEU A 42 -12.70 -6.81 3.27
CA LEU A 42 -13.54 -6.46 4.41
C LEU A 42 -14.31 -7.71 4.91
N GLY A 43 -13.82 -8.91 4.60
CA GLY A 43 -14.39 -10.20 4.98
C GLY A 43 -15.25 -10.88 3.91
N SER A 44 -15.71 -10.13 2.90
CA SER A 44 -16.57 -10.65 1.81
C SER A 44 -15.84 -10.88 0.48
N GLY A 45 -14.53 -10.62 0.42
CA GLY A 45 -13.72 -10.75 -0.78
C GLY A 45 -12.92 -9.49 -1.12
N VAL A 46 -11.94 -9.66 -1.99
CA VAL A 46 -10.92 -8.65 -2.28
C VAL A 46 -11.41 -7.63 -3.32
N ALA A 47 -11.31 -6.35 -3.00
CA ALA A 47 -11.29 -5.26 -3.97
C ALA A 47 -9.85 -5.01 -4.44
N SER A 48 -9.65 -4.80 -5.73
CA SER A 48 -8.35 -4.41 -6.31
C SER A 48 -8.56 -3.32 -7.34
N ILE A 49 -8.03 -2.12 -7.06
CA ILE A 49 -8.11 -0.96 -7.94
C ILE A 49 -6.72 -0.68 -8.49
N MET A 50 -6.57 -0.81 -9.80
CA MET A 50 -5.29 -0.73 -10.49
C MET A 50 -5.20 0.54 -11.33
N VAL A 51 -4.03 1.17 -11.32
CA VAL A 51 -3.66 2.26 -12.23
C VAL A 51 -2.41 1.82 -12.97
N ASN A 52 -2.48 1.79 -14.30
CA ASN A 52 -1.32 1.55 -15.15
C ASN A 52 -0.61 2.88 -15.44
N GLY A 53 0.71 2.85 -15.48
CA GLY A 53 1.53 4.03 -15.74
C GLY A 53 3.01 3.71 -15.62
N SER A 54 3.85 4.71 -15.88
CA SER A 54 5.31 4.59 -15.77
C SER A 54 5.78 4.90 -14.35
N PHE A 55 5.38 4.08 -13.37
CA PHE A 55 5.65 4.35 -11.94
C PHE A 55 6.99 3.80 -11.43
N SER A 56 7.70 3.06 -12.28
CA SER A 56 9.02 2.49 -12.00
C SER A 56 10.11 3.18 -12.83
N ASP A 57 9.98 4.48 -13.06
CA ASP A 57 10.88 5.29 -13.92
C ASP A 57 12.00 5.99 -13.13
N GLY A 58 12.11 5.73 -11.82
CA GLY A 58 13.09 6.35 -10.95
C GLY A 58 12.74 7.79 -10.55
N ARG A 59 11.53 8.29 -10.84
CA ARG A 59 11.05 9.62 -10.45
C ARG A 59 10.08 9.55 -9.27
N TRP A 60 9.82 10.70 -8.66
CA TRP A 60 8.87 10.80 -7.57
C TRP A 60 7.44 10.83 -8.09
N HIS A 61 6.63 9.89 -7.63
CA HIS A 61 5.19 9.84 -7.87
C HIS A 61 4.42 10.12 -6.58
N ARG A 62 3.25 10.75 -6.70
CA ARG A 62 2.31 11.01 -5.62
C ARG A 62 1.10 10.09 -5.76
N VAL A 63 0.85 9.31 -4.72
CA VAL A 63 -0.33 8.45 -4.63
C VAL A 63 -1.21 8.86 -3.45
N LYS A 64 -2.52 8.94 -3.73
CA LYS A 64 -3.59 9.09 -2.74
C LYS A 64 -4.56 7.92 -2.89
N ALA A 65 -4.72 7.15 -1.83
CA ALA A 65 -5.74 6.10 -1.72
C ALA A 65 -6.74 6.49 -0.63
N VAL A 66 -8.03 6.35 -0.93
CA VAL A 66 -9.14 6.65 -0.02
C VAL A 66 -10.10 5.48 -0.05
N ARG A 67 -10.62 5.09 1.12
CA ARG A 67 -11.70 4.12 1.24
C ARG A 67 -12.80 4.70 2.12
N ASP A 68 -14.03 4.62 1.65
CA ASP A 68 -15.24 4.93 2.41
C ASP A 68 -16.21 3.74 2.31
N GLY A 69 -16.38 3.03 3.43
CA GLY A 69 -17.10 1.76 3.47
C GLY A 69 -16.55 0.76 2.45
N GLN A 70 -17.40 0.30 1.54
CA GLN A 70 -16.99 -0.60 0.47
C GLN A 70 -16.29 0.09 -0.69
N SER A 71 -16.42 1.41 -0.83
CA SER A 71 -15.93 2.15 -1.99
C SER A 71 -14.48 2.56 -1.78
N GLY A 72 -13.63 2.29 -2.76
CA GLY A 72 -12.24 2.70 -2.80
C GLY A 72 -11.98 3.63 -3.97
N LYS A 73 -11.01 4.52 -3.81
CA LYS A 73 -10.51 5.42 -4.84
C LYS A 73 -9.00 5.54 -4.73
N ILE A 74 -8.31 5.40 -5.86
CA ILE A 74 -6.88 5.68 -6.00
C ILE A 74 -6.69 6.82 -7.01
N THR A 75 -5.75 7.72 -6.72
CA THR A 75 -5.33 8.79 -7.61
C THR A 75 -3.81 8.82 -7.60
N VAL A 76 -3.20 8.77 -8.78
CA VAL A 76 -1.75 8.74 -8.95
C VAL A 76 -1.36 9.84 -9.92
N ASP A 77 -0.51 10.76 -9.46
CA ASP A 77 -0.12 11.97 -10.20
C ASP A 77 -1.31 12.63 -10.90
N ASP A 78 -1.24 12.76 -12.23
CA ASP A 78 -2.27 13.32 -13.10
C ASP A 78 -2.98 12.26 -13.97
N TYR A 79 -2.82 10.97 -13.65
CA TYR A 79 -3.49 9.85 -14.36
C TYR A 79 -5.00 9.75 -14.07
N GLY A 80 -5.53 10.70 -13.31
CA GLY A 80 -6.93 10.72 -12.88
C GLY A 80 -7.23 9.74 -11.74
N ALA A 81 -8.50 9.71 -11.36
CA ALA A 81 -8.98 8.84 -10.30
C ALA A 81 -9.52 7.51 -10.87
N ARG A 82 -9.16 6.40 -10.23
CA ARG A 82 -9.80 5.10 -10.43
C ARG A 82 -10.54 4.69 -9.18
N THR A 83 -11.71 4.09 -9.35
CA THR A 83 -12.58 3.65 -8.26
C THR A 83 -12.86 2.17 -8.40
N GLY A 84 -13.28 1.56 -7.29
CA GLY A 84 -13.73 0.18 -7.23
C GLY A 84 -14.39 -0.09 -5.90
N LYS A 85 -15.04 -1.24 -5.76
CA LYS A 85 -15.84 -1.57 -4.60
C LYS A 85 -15.58 -3.01 -4.16
N SER A 86 -15.49 -3.25 -2.85
CA SER A 86 -15.47 -4.63 -2.32
C SER A 86 -16.83 -5.31 -2.49
N PRO A 87 -16.85 -6.64 -2.74
CA PRO A 87 -18.09 -7.40 -2.83
C PRO A 87 -18.84 -7.51 -1.49
N GLY A 88 -20.06 -8.04 -1.53
CA GLY A 88 -20.89 -8.31 -0.35
C GLY A 88 -21.52 -7.06 0.26
N MET A 89 -21.72 -7.08 1.59
CA MET A 89 -22.32 -5.97 2.36
C MET A 89 -21.40 -5.41 3.45
N MET A 90 -20.27 -6.05 3.71
CA MET A 90 -19.34 -5.64 4.77
C MET A 90 -18.66 -4.31 4.42
N ARG A 91 -18.65 -3.36 5.36
CA ARG A 91 -18.13 -1.99 5.18
C ARG A 91 -16.94 -1.65 6.08
N GLN A 92 -16.79 -2.39 7.18
CA GLN A 92 -15.78 -2.14 8.20
C GLN A 92 -14.49 -2.90 7.89
N LEU A 93 -13.37 -2.34 8.35
CA LEU A 93 -12.05 -2.95 8.24
C LEU A 93 -11.56 -3.21 9.67
N ASN A 94 -11.62 -4.47 10.10
CA ASN A 94 -11.39 -4.91 11.46
C ASN A 94 -9.98 -5.51 11.58
N ILE A 95 -8.97 -4.66 11.63
CA ILE A 95 -7.57 -5.06 11.66
C ILE A 95 -6.87 -4.52 12.91
N ASN A 96 -6.06 -5.37 13.54
CA ASN A 96 -5.25 -5.04 14.71
C ASN A 96 -3.75 -5.03 14.37
N GLY A 97 -2.94 -4.45 15.26
CA GLY A 97 -1.48 -4.49 15.13
C GLY A 97 -0.88 -3.38 14.25
N ALA A 98 0.39 -3.56 13.89
CA ALA A 98 1.22 -2.55 13.25
C ALA A 98 0.87 -2.28 11.78
N LEU A 99 1.14 -1.06 11.33
CA LEU A 99 1.14 -0.67 9.93
C LEU A 99 2.56 -0.84 9.37
N TYR A 100 2.70 -1.60 8.29
CA TYR A 100 3.97 -1.81 7.62
C TYR A 100 4.10 -0.87 6.42
N VAL A 101 5.27 -0.26 6.28
CA VAL A 101 5.59 0.68 5.19
C VAL A 101 6.87 0.19 4.51
N GLY A 102 6.84 0.08 3.18
CA GLY A 102 7.97 -0.39 2.37
C GLY A 102 8.24 -1.90 2.46
N GLY A 103 7.65 -2.63 3.40
CA GLY A 103 7.80 -4.08 3.52
C GLY A 103 7.69 -4.57 4.97
N MET A 104 7.87 -5.88 5.13
CA MET A 104 7.88 -6.58 6.43
C MET A 104 8.72 -7.87 6.31
N LYS A 105 9.03 -8.54 7.41
CA LYS A 105 9.61 -9.89 7.35
C LYS A 105 8.60 -10.85 6.69
N GLU A 106 9.06 -11.87 5.96
CA GLU A 106 8.19 -12.93 5.42
C GLU A 106 6.98 -12.42 4.58
N ILE A 107 7.19 -11.39 3.75
CA ILE A 107 6.15 -10.71 2.96
C ILE A 107 5.23 -11.69 2.22
N ALA A 108 5.79 -12.70 1.57
CA ALA A 108 5.01 -13.68 0.82
C ALA A 108 4.04 -14.48 1.71
N LEU A 109 4.40 -14.74 2.97
CA LEU A 109 3.53 -15.43 3.93
C LEU A 109 2.39 -14.51 4.37
N HIS A 110 2.73 -13.30 4.81
CA HIS A 110 1.75 -12.36 5.36
C HIS A 110 0.78 -11.80 4.32
N THR A 111 1.22 -11.65 3.08
CA THR A 111 0.39 -11.12 2.00
C THR A 111 -0.32 -12.19 1.18
N ASN A 112 -0.23 -13.47 1.59
CA ASN A 112 -0.67 -14.62 0.80
C ASN A 112 -0.15 -14.55 -0.65
N ARG A 113 1.15 -14.27 -0.79
CA ARG A 113 1.90 -14.16 -2.05
C ARG A 113 1.41 -13.05 -3.00
N GLN A 114 0.57 -12.12 -2.54
CA GLN A 114 0.22 -10.93 -3.33
C GLN A 114 1.45 -10.06 -3.60
N TYR A 115 2.42 -10.09 -2.69
CA TYR A 115 3.72 -9.45 -2.85
C TYR A 115 4.83 -10.42 -2.43
N MET A 116 5.90 -10.46 -3.22
CA MET A 116 7.06 -11.31 -2.94
C MET A 116 8.22 -10.53 -2.30
N ARG A 117 8.19 -9.20 -2.36
CA ARG A 117 9.25 -8.31 -1.90
C ARG A 117 8.69 -6.96 -1.43
N GLY A 118 9.48 -6.28 -0.62
CA GLY A 118 9.24 -4.89 -0.23
C GLY A 118 9.63 -3.94 -1.33
N LEU A 119 9.36 -2.65 -1.13
CA LEU A 119 9.86 -1.59 -1.96
C LEU A 119 11.40 -1.57 -1.93
N VAL A 120 12.00 -1.49 -3.12
CA VAL A 120 13.39 -1.05 -3.30
C VAL A 120 13.33 0.36 -3.86
N GLY A 121 13.42 1.37 -2.99
CA GLY A 121 13.18 2.75 -3.39
C GLY A 121 13.01 3.68 -2.19
N CYS A 122 12.33 4.80 -2.43
CA CYS A 122 12.13 5.86 -1.45
C CYS A 122 10.65 6.06 -1.16
N ILE A 123 10.33 6.40 0.08
CA ILE A 123 9.03 6.91 0.50
C ILE A 123 9.23 8.26 1.19
N SER A 124 8.35 9.21 0.92
CA SER A 124 8.31 10.49 1.63
C SER A 124 6.87 11.00 1.73
N HIS A 125 6.64 12.03 2.54
CA HIS A 125 5.34 12.70 2.64
C HIS A 125 4.18 11.71 2.86
N PHE A 126 4.27 10.97 3.96
CA PHE A 126 3.26 9.98 4.33
C PHE A 126 2.27 10.58 5.34
N THR A 127 0.99 10.53 4.97
CA THR A 127 -0.11 11.08 5.77
C THR A 127 -1.23 10.04 5.82
N LEU A 128 -1.76 9.80 7.01
CA LEU A 128 -2.93 8.97 7.28
C LEU A 128 -4.12 9.86 7.66
N SER A 129 -5.34 9.35 7.48
CA SER A 129 -6.57 10.04 7.90
C SER A 129 -6.76 11.50 7.45
N THR A 130 -6.05 11.92 6.40
CA THR A 130 -6.02 13.28 5.81
C THR A 130 -5.03 14.24 6.45
N ASP A 131 -4.81 14.17 7.75
CA ASP A 131 -4.07 15.17 8.53
C ASP A 131 -3.00 14.58 9.47
N TYR A 132 -2.97 13.26 9.66
CA TYR A 132 -1.96 12.61 10.49
C TYR A 132 -0.67 12.39 9.72
N HIS A 133 0.25 13.35 9.81
CA HIS A 133 1.56 13.28 9.18
C HIS A 133 2.48 12.32 9.94
N ILE A 134 2.98 11.30 9.25
CA ILE A 134 3.87 10.29 9.82
C ILE A 134 5.32 10.77 9.72
N SER A 135 6.01 10.85 10.86
CA SER A 135 7.47 10.93 10.91
C SER A 135 8.04 9.54 10.69
N LEU A 136 8.40 9.23 9.43
CA LEU A 136 8.77 7.86 9.00
C LEU A 136 9.87 7.19 9.84
N VAL A 137 10.74 7.97 10.48
CA VAL A 137 11.83 7.45 11.33
C VAL A 137 11.45 7.50 12.80
N GLU A 138 10.86 8.59 13.28
CA GLU A 138 10.57 8.77 14.71
C GLU A 138 9.36 7.97 15.17
N ASP A 139 8.35 7.80 14.31
CA ASP A 139 7.14 7.02 14.62
C ASP A 139 7.34 5.50 14.40
N ALA A 140 8.49 5.10 13.87
CA ALA A 140 8.77 3.70 13.56
C ALA A 140 9.09 2.91 14.84
N VAL A 141 8.29 1.87 15.09
CA VAL A 141 8.54 0.93 16.20
C VAL A 141 9.66 -0.06 15.87
N ASP A 142 9.87 -0.36 14.59
CA ASP A 142 10.94 -1.22 14.08
C ASP A 142 11.30 -0.82 12.64
N GLY A 143 12.51 -1.17 12.20
CA GLY A 143 13.00 -0.86 10.86
C GLY A 143 14.21 -1.71 10.49
N LYS A 144 14.24 -2.22 9.25
CA LYS A 144 15.36 -2.99 8.72
C LYS A 144 15.79 -2.46 7.36
N ASN A 145 17.09 -2.19 7.22
CA ASN A 145 17.71 -1.66 5.99
C ASN A 145 17.07 -0.34 5.49
N ILE A 146 16.59 0.49 6.42
CA ILE A 146 16.02 1.80 6.12
C ILE A 146 17.12 2.85 6.19
N ASN A 147 17.24 3.65 5.14
CA ASN A 147 18.21 4.74 5.04
C ASN A 147 17.56 5.96 4.40
N THR A 148 18.23 7.11 4.51
CA THR A 148 17.81 8.31 3.79
C THR A 148 18.07 8.16 2.30
N CYS A 149 17.13 8.64 1.49
CA CYS A 149 17.32 8.64 0.05
C CYS A 149 18.24 9.78 -0.37
N GLY A 150 19.31 9.44 -1.10
CA GLY A 150 20.22 10.41 -1.66
C GLY A 150 19.57 11.31 -2.71
N ALA A 151 20.03 12.56 -2.78
CA ALA A 151 19.80 13.48 -3.88
C ALA A 151 20.74 13.10 -5.04
N LYS A 152 20.36 12.08 -5.82
CA LYS A 152 20.89 11.91 -7.17
C LYS A 152 19.77 12.18 -8.15
#